data_AF-A0A346XT71-F1
#
_entry.id   AF-A0A346XT71-F1
#
_cell.length_a   1.000
_cell.length_b   1.000
_cell.length_c   1.000
_cell.angle_alpha   90.00
_cell.angle_beta   90.00
_cell.angle_gamma   90.00
#
_symmetry.space_group_name_H-M   'P 1'
#
loop_
_entity.id
_entity.type
_entity.pdbx_description
1 polymer ?
#
loop_
_entity_poly.entity_id
_entity_poly.type
_entity_poly.pdbx_seq_one_letter_code
_entity_poly.pdbx_strand_id
1 'polypeptide(L)' 'MEAFVDRHELSDVVNIADPDNEVWERFGVFGQPTWVFVNGETGETTTRFGALGQQGIQAVFESGGFA' A
#
# COMPACT_ATOMS: atom_id res chain seq x y z
N MET A 1 11.23 12.75 3.43
CA MET A 1 10.69 11.42 3.73
C MET A 1 11.06 10.99 5.15
N GLU A 2 12.36 10.99 5.49
CA GLU A 2 12.87 10.58 6.82
C GLU A 2 12.14 11.24 8.00
N ALA A 3 12.07 12.58 8.06
CA ALA A 3 11.38 13.28 9.14
C ALA A 3 9.87 12.96 9.26
N PHE A 4 9.22 12.49 8.19
CA PHE A 4 7.83 12.03 8.24
C PHE A 4 7.75 10.62 8.83
N VAL A 5 8.64 9.72 8.39
CA VAL A 5 8.76 8.35 8.91
C VAL A 5 9.02 8.39 10.42
N ASP A 6 10.00 9.18 10.86
CA ASP A 6 10.37 9.30 12.27
C ASP A 6 9.21 9.86 13.11
N ARG A 7 8.54 10.92 12.64
CA ARG A 7 7.43 11.56 13.35
C ARG A 7 6.24 10.63 13.55
N HIS A 8 6.00 9.73 12.61
CA HIS A 8 4.85 8.83 12.60
C HIS A 8 5.21 7.39 13.00
N GLU A 9 6.44 7.17 13.49
CA GLU A 9 6.92 5.87 13.97
C GLU A 9 6.78 4.76 12.93
N LEU A 10 7.02 5.09 11.65
CA LEU A 10 6.86 4.16 10.52
C LEU A 10 8.13 3.36 10.22
N SER A 11 9.13 3.39 11.10
CA SER A 11 10.43 2.75 10.88
C SER A 11 10.38 1.21 10.92
N ASP A 12 9.33 0.64 11.50
CA ASP A 12 9.10 -0.82 11.54
C ASP A 12 8.54 -1.39 10.22
N VAL A 13 8.17 -0.52 9.27
CA VAL A 13 7.78 -0.91 7.92
C VAL A 13 8.83 -0.45 6.90
N VAL A 14 8.98 -1.20 5.81
CA VAL A 14 9.87 -0.80 4.72
C VAL A 14 9.30 0.46 4.05
N ASN A 15 10.07 1.54 4.07
CA ASN A 15 9.73 2.79 3.39
C ASN A 15 10.58 2.92 2.12
N ILE A 16 9.93 3.07 0.97
CA ILE A 16 10.59 3.23 -0.32
C ILE A 16 10.38 4.67 -0.79
N ALA A 17 11.48 5.37 -1.08
CA ALA A 17 11.42 6.63 -1.80
C ALA A 17 11.26 6.32 -3.29
N ASP A 18 10.18 6.82 -3.91
CA ASP A 18 9.89 6.66 -5.34
C ASP A 18 9.97 8.02 -6.06
N PRO A 19 11.16 8.66 -6.15
CA PRO A 19 11.30 10.00 -6.70
C PRO A 19 11.01 10.06 -8.21
N ASP A 20 11.20 8.94 -8.90
CA ASP A 20 11.02 8.79 -10.35
C ASP A 20 9.66 8.18 -10.71
N ASN A 21 8.79 7.93 -9.72
CA ASN A 21 7.42 7.43 -9.88
C ASN A 21 7.30 6.00 -10.47
N GLU A 22 8.40 5.25 -10.54
CA GLU A 22 8.44 3.91 -11.16
C GLU A 22 7.56 2.90 -10.42
N VAL A 23 7.52 2.98 -9.08
CA VAL A 23 6.70 2.07 -8.26
C VAL A 23 5.22 2.43 -8.40
N TRP A 24 4.89 3.72 -8.30
CA TRP A 24 3.52 4.19 -8.43
C TRP A 24 2.93 3.88 -9.81
N GLU A 25 3.69 4.13 -10.89
CA GLU A 25 3.26 3.83 -12.26
C GLU A 25 3.03 2.35 -12.48
N ARG A 26 3.91 1.49 -11.94
CA ARG A 26 3.77 0.03 -12.03
C ARG A 26 2.44 -0.47 -11.49
N PHE A 27 1.91 0.17 -10.45
CA PHE A 27 0.63 -0.19 -9.83
C PHE A 27 -0.54 0.72 -10.24
N GLY A 28 -0.34 1.63 -11.19
CA GLY A 28 -1.36 2.58 -11.64
C GLY A 28 -1.82 3.55 -10.55
N VAL A 29 -0.97 3.84 -9.55
CA VAL A 29 -1.26 4.77 -8.46
C VAL A 29 -1.01 6.19 -8.95
N PHE A 30 -2.06 7.02 -8.94
CA PHE A 30 -1.97 8.44 -9.35
C PHE A 30 -2.17 9.41 -8.17
N GLY A 31 -2.41 8.90 -6.96
CA GLY A 31 -2.70 9.72 -5.80
C GLY A 31 -2.66 8.93 -4.50
N GLN A 32 -2.50 9.66 -3.41
CA GLN A 32 -2.50 9.13 -2.04
C GLN A 32 -3.69 9.66 -1.23
N PRO A 33 -4.12 8.93 -0.18
CA PRO A 33 -3.66 7.60 0.21
C PRO A 33 -4.22 6.51 -0.72
N THR A 34 -3.42 5.47 -0.95
CA THR A 34 -3.78 4.29 -1.75
C THR A 34 -3.13 3.06 -1.15
N TRP A 35 -3.85 1.93 -1.20
CA TRP A 35 -3.37 0.63 -0.77
C TRP A 35 -3.38 -0.33 -1.96
N VAL A 36 -2.28 -1.05 -2.13
CA VAL A 36 -2.15 -2.13 -3.12
C VAL A 36 -1.89 -3.42 -2.35
N PHE A 37 -2.81 -4.37 -2.47
CA PHE A 37 -2.70 -5.69 -1.86
C PHE A 37 -2.17 -6.65 -2.91
N VAL A 38 -1.13 -7.41 -2.58
CA VAL A 38 -0.45 -8.33 -3.50
C VAL A 38 -0.58 -9.75 -2.98
N ASN A 39 -1.00 -10.68 -3.83
CA ASN A 39 -0.99 -12.11 -3.51
C ASN A 39 0.45 -12.61 -3.48
N GLY A 40 0.88 -13.17 -2.36
CA GLY A 40 2.26 -13.67 -2.21
C GLY A 40 2.60 -14.89 -3.06
N GLU A 41 1.60 -15.63 -3.53
CA GLU A 41 1.76 -16.86 -4.34
C GLU A 41 1.57 -16.59 -5.84
N THR A 42 0.53 -15.84 -6.21
CA THR A 42 0.17 -15.60 -7.62
C THR A 42 0.72 -14.29 -8.18
N GLY A 43 1.06 -13.33 -7.31
CA GLY A 43 1.46 -11.98 -7.70
C GLY A 43 0.30 -11.09 -8.17
N GLU A 44 -0.95 -11.57 -8.11
CA GLU A 44 -2.13 -10.76 -8.43
C GLU A 44 -2.29 -9.58 -7.47
N THR A 45 -2.81 -8.46 -7.97
CA THR A 45 -2.89 -7.21 -7.21
C THR A 45 -4.28 -6.62 -7.18
N THR A 46 -4.72 -6.16 -6.01
CA THR A 46 -5.97 -5.42 -5.82
C THR A 46 -5.67 -4.02 -5.29
N THR A 47 -6.10 -2.98 -6.00
CA THR A 47 -5.89 -1.58 -5.61
C THR A 47 -7.13 -0.98 -4.96
N ARG A 48 -6.93 -0.23 -3.87
CA ARG A 48 -7.96 0.54 -3.18
C ARG A 48 -7.48 1.97 -2.96
N PHE A 49 -8.12 2.91 -3.64
CA PHE A 49 -7.89 4.33 -3.46
C PHE A 49 -8.62 4.85 -2.23
N GLY A 50 -8.00 5.77 -1.51
CA GLY A 50 -8.51 6.34 -0.27
C GLY A 50 -7.93 5.67 0.98
N ALA A 51 -8.27 6.25 2.13
CA ALA A 51 -7.80 5.75 3.41
C ALA A 51 -8.51 4.44 3.74
N LEU A 52 -7.73 3.43 4.14
CA LEU A 52 -8.24 2.22 4.79
C LEU A 52 -7.87 2.30 6.26
N GLY A 53 -8.89 2.35 7.12
CA GLY A 53 -8.70 2.11 8.55
C GLY A 53 -8.43 0.63 8.82
N GLN A 54 -8.09 0.30 10.07
CA GLN A 54 -7.75 -1.07 10.48
C GLN A 54 -8.78 -2.12 10.05
N GLN A 55 -10.09 -1.84 10.25
CA GLN A 55 -11.16 -2.75 9.85
C GLN A 55 -11.20 -2.99 8.34
N GLY A 56 -10.91 -1.95 7.54
CA GLY A 56 -10.87 -2.07 6.08
C GLY A 56 -9.70 -2.94 5.63
N ILE A 57 -8.52 -2.77 6.24
CA ILE A 57 -7.35 -3.61 5.98
C ILE A 57 -7.67 -5.08 6.33
N GLN A 58 -8.24 -5.31 7.50
CA GLN A 58 -8.57 -6.65 7.98
C GLN A 58 -9.59 -7.35 7.07
N ALA A 59 -10.63 -6.64 6.62
CA ALA A 59 -11.64 -7.17 5.71
C ALA A 59 -11.06 -7.64 4.36
N VAL A 60 -10.01 -6.98 3.85
CA VAL A 60 -9.34 -7.42 2.61
C VAL A 60 -8.67 -8.77 2.81
N PHE A 61 -8.00 -8.99 3.93
CA PHE A 61 -7.37 -10.28 4.23
C PHE A 61 -8.39 -11.38 4.55
N GLU A 62 -9.46 -11.07 5.29
CA GLU A 62 -10.50 -12.05 5.66
C GLU A 62 -11.34 -12.53 4.48
N SER A 63 -11.58 -11.67 3.50
CA SER A 63 -12.32 -12.04 2.27
C SER A 63 -11.50 -12.89 1.30
N GLY A 64 -10.24 -13.22 1.62
CA GLY A 64 -9.31 -13.85 0.69
C GLY A 64 -9.01 -12.95 -0.51
N GLY A 65 -9.02 -11.63 -0.27
CA GLY A 65 -9.26 -10.56 -1.25
C GLY A 65 -8.38 -10.58 -2.50
N PHE A 66 -8.79 -11.38 -3.48
CA PHE A 66 -8.31 -11.35 -4.87
C PHE A 66 -9.46 -11.50 -5.88
N ALA A 67 -10.71 -11.25 -5.47
CA ALA A 67 -11.86 -11.20 -6.38
C ALA A 67 -12.10 -9.78 -6.93
#